data_AF-A0A924A4G3-F1
#
_entry.id   AF-A0A924A4G3-F1
#
_cell.length_a   1.000
_cell.length_b   1.000
_cell.length_c   1.000
_cell.angle_alpha   90.00
_cell.angle_beta   90.00
_cell.angle_gamma   90.00
#
_symmetry.space_group_name_H-M   'P 1'
#
loop_
_entity.id
_entity.type
_entity.pdbx_description
1 polymer ?
#
loop_
_entity_poly.entity_id
_entity_poly.type
_entity_poly.pdbx_seq_one_letter_code
_entity_poly.pdbx_strand_id
1 'polypeptide(L)'
;MNYFQTIILAIIEGLTEFLPVSSTGHMIIASSVMGIASDPFVKLFTIAIQLGAILAVVVLYFKRFFKTLDFYLKLLVAFLPAAFFGLLFSHQIDDLLESPLTVGIMLFVGGIILLFVDKWFNKPVVHKEENVNYLTALKIGFFQCI
;
A
#
# COMPACT_ATOMS: atom_id res chain seq x y z
N MET A 1 2.03 -23.72 -5.36
CA MET A 1 3.23 -22.95 -4.91
C MET A 1 4.26 -23.87 -4.28
N ASN A 2 5.56 -23.72 -4.58
CA ASN A 2 6.66 -24.41 -3.90
C ASN A 2 7.51 -23.46 -3.05
N TYR A 3 8.43 -23.98 -2.22
CA TYR A 3 9.26 -23.17 -1.32
C TYR A 3 10.11 -22.10 -2.03
N PHE A 4 10.59 -22.37 -3.24
CA PHE A 4 11.37 -21.39 -4.01
C PHE A 4 10.50 -20.20 -4.42
N GLN A 5 9.29 -20.46 -4.92
CA GLN A 5 8.31 -19.43 -5.24
C GLN A 5 7.89 -18.64 -3.99
N THR A 6 7.69 -19.31 -2.86
CA THR A 6 7.41 -18.68 -1.57
C THR A 6 8.48 -17.68 -1.15
N ILE A 7 9.76 -18.05 -1.25
CA ILE A 7 10.88 -17.18 -0.89
C ILE A 7 10.93 -15.95 -1.80
N ILE A 8 10.76 -16.14 -3.11
CA ILE A 8 10.73 -15.03 -4.08
C ILE A 8 9.61 -14.05 -3.72
N LEU A 9 8.39 -14.54 -3.54
CA LEU A 9 7.24 -13.71 -3.21
C LEU A 9 7.42 -12.97 -1.87
N ALA A 10 7.99 -13.63 -0.86
CA ALA A 10 8.27 -13.00 0.43
C ALA A 10 9.33 -11.88 0.34
N ILE A 11 10.38 -12.07 -0.49
CA ILE A 11 11.39 -11.04 -0.74
C ILE A 11 10.78 -9.86 -1.49
N ILE A 12 9.96 -10.12 -2.51
CA ILE A 12 9.27 -9.06 -3.27
C ILE A 12 8.42 -8.23 -2.31
N GLU A 13 7.54 -8.87 -1.55
CA GLU A 13 6.69 -8.21 -0.55
C GLU A 13 7.51 -7.35 0.42
N GLY A 14 8.49 -7.97 1.10
CA GLY A 14 9.29 -7.27 2.11
C GLY A 14 10.10 -6.09 1.58
N LEU A 15 10.50 -6.11 0.30
CA LEU A 15 11.20 -5.00 -0.33
C LEU A 15 10.24 -3.91 -0.83
N THR A 16 9.10 -4.29 -1.39
CA THR A 16 8.24 -3.37 -2.16
C THR A 16 7.13 -2.72 -1.35
N GLU A 17 6.72 -3.30 -0.22
CA GLU A 17 5.59 -2.79 0.58
C GLU A 17 5.83 -1.37 1.13
N PHE A 18 7.08 -1.03 1.48
CA PHE A 18 7.41 0.28 2.06
C PHE A 18 7.86 1.31 1.03
N LEU A 19 8.15 0.86 -0.19
CA LEU A 19 8.59 1.72 -1.28
C LEU A 19 7.34 2.15 -2.09
N PRO A 20 7.32 3.37 -2.67
CA PRO A 20 6.22 3.83 -3.51
C PRO A 20 6.30 3.17 -4.91
N VAL A 21 6.30 1.84 -4.96
CA VAL A 21 6.46 1.04 -6.19
C VAL A 21 5.37 -0.03 -6.37
N SER A 22 4.40 -0.08 -5.45
CA SER A 22 3.26 -1.03 -5.41
C SER A 22 3.70 -2.50 -5.32
N SER A 23 3.64 -3.05 -4.10
CA SER A 23 3.86 -4.47 -3.80
C SER A 23 2.86 -5.37 -4.51
N THR A 24 1.57 -5.03 -4.45
CA THR A 24 0.49 -5.77 -5.14
C THR A 24 0.80 -5.96 -6.62
N GLY A 25 1.29 -4.90 -7.30
CA GLY A 25 1.63 -4.99 -8.71
C GLY A 25 2.79 -5.94 -8.99
N HIS A 26 3.87 -5.86 -8.20
CA HIS A 26 5.00 -6.76 -8.31
C HIS A 26 4.62 -8.22 -8.02
N MET A 27 3.73 -8.45 -7.04
CA MET A 27 3.25 -9.77 -6.66
C MET A 27 2.38 -10.42 -7.76
N ILE A 28 1.49 -9.65 -8.40
CA ILE A 28 0.68 -10.11 -9.52
C ILE A 28 1.55 -10.46 -10.73
N ILE A 29 2.51 -9.60 -11.07
CA ILE A 29 3.43 -9.85 -12.18
C ILE A 29 4.29 -11.08 -11.90
N ALA A 30 4.91 -11.17 -10.72
CA ALA A 30 5.80 -12.28 -10.37
C ALA A 30 5.06 -13.62 -10.34
N SER A 31 3.89 -13.67 -9.70
CA SER A 31 3.05 -14.88 -9.68
C SER A 31 2.55 -15.28 -11.07
N SER A 32 2.27 -14.32 -11.95
CA SER A 32 1.88 -14.57 -13.34
C SER A 32 3.03 -15.14 -14.17
N VAL A 33 4.24 -14.57 -14.03
CA VAL A 33 5.47 -15.07 -14.67
C VAL A 33 5.82 -16.48 -14.18
N MET A 34 5.59 -16.76 -12.90
CA MET A 34 5.78 -18.10 -12.32
C MET A 34 4.65 -19.08 -12.67
N GLY A 35 3.59 -18.64 -13.36
CA GLY A 35 2.46 -19.47 -13.78
C GLY A 35 1.54 -19.94 -12.63
N ILE A 36 1.54 -19.21 -11.50
CA ILE A 36 0.81 -19.60 -10.27
C ILE A 36 -0.25 -18.58 -9.84
N ALA A 37 -0.45 -17.48 -10.57
CA ALA A 37 -1.35 -16.38 -10.18
C ALA A 37 -2.82 -16.78 -10.00
N SER A 38 -3.30 -17.78 -10.75
CA SER A 38 -4.70 -18.23 -10.68
C SER A 38 -4.99 -19.17 -9.50
N ASP A 39 -3.96 -19.61 -8.77
CA ASP A 39 -4.12 -20.52 -7.64
C ASP A 39 -4.71 -19.76 -6.43
N PRO A 40 -5.89 -20.16 -5.91
CA PRO A 40 -6.49 -19.53 -4.73
C PRO A 40 -5.57 -19.52 -3.51
N PHE A 41 -4.71 -20.53 -3.37
CA PHE A 41 -3.73 -20.58 -2.28
C PHE A 41 -2.68 -19.49 -2.42
N VAL A 42 -2.26 -19.16 -3.65
CA VAL A 42 -1.30 -18.07 -3.89
C VAL A 42 -1.91 -16.74 -3.52
N LYS A 43 -3.16 -16.46 -3.93
CA LYS A 43 -3.88 -15.24 -3.52
C LYS A 43 -3.98 -15.10 -2.00
N LEU A 44 -4.32 -16.19 -1.29
CA LEU A 44 -4.34 -16.18 0.16
C LEU A 44 -2.95 -15.94 0.76
N PHE A 45 -1.92 -16.59 0.21
CA PHE A 45 -0.55 -16.46 0.65
C PHE A 45 -0.04 -15.02 0.49
N THR A 46 -0.31 -14.36 -0.65
CA THR A 46 0.12 -12.98 -0.90
C THR A 46 -0.50 -12.00 0.10
N ILE A 47 -1.74 -12.23 0.53
CA ILE A 47 -2.39 -11.44 1.60
C ILE A 47 -1.75 -11.74 2.96
N ALA A 48 -1.49 -13.02 3.25
CA ALA A 48 -0.95 -13.43 4.54
C ALA A 48 0.47 -12.89 4.81
N ILE A 49 1.32 -12.82 3.78
CA ILE A 49 2.71 -12.36 3.94
C ILE A 49 2.83 -10.86 4.21
N GLN A 50 1.84 -10.05 3.82
CA GLN A 50 1.77 -8.62 4.16
C GLN A 50 1.75 -8.41 5.68
N LEU A 51 1.23 -9.37 6.46
CA LEU A 51 1.31 -9.33 7.93
C LEU A 51 2.76 -9.30 8.43
N GLY A 52 3.69 -9.92 7.70
CA GLY A 52 5.12 -9.85 7.99
C GLY A 52 5.69 -8.45 7.81
N ALA A 53 5.29 -7.76 6.73
CA ALA A 53 5.67 -6.37 6.49
C ALA A 53 5.05 -5.42 7.54
N ILE A 54 3.76 -5.61 7.87
CA ILE A 54 3.09 -4.86 8.95
C ILE A 54 3.82 -5.07 10.28
N LEU A 55 4.18 -6.31 10.61
CA LEU A 55 4.92 -6.62 11.83
C LEU A 55 6.29 -5.94 11.85
N ALA A 56 6.98 -5.84 10.71
CA ALA A 56 8.24 -5.10 10.62
C ALA A 56 8.08 -3.62 11.02
N VAL A 57 7.00 -2.96 10.58
CA VAL A 57 6.67 -1.58 10.97
C VAL A 57 6.36 -1.49 12.46
N VAL A 58 5.58 -2.43 13.00
CA VAL A 58 5.24 -2.49 14.43
C VAL A 58 6.50 -2.63 15.28
N VAL A 59 7.43 -3.50 14.90
CA VAL A 59 8.70 -3.70 15.62
C VAL A 59 9.60 -2.48 15.50
N LEU A 60 9.80 -1.95 14.29
CA LEU A 60 10.70 -0.81 14.03
C LEU A 60 10.22 0.47 14.72
N TYR A 61 8.90 0.70 14.74
CA TYR A 61 8.30 1.91 15.29
C TYR A 61 7.53 1.66 16.59
N PHE A 62 7.78 0.56 17.30
CA PHE A 62 7.02 0.15 18.50
C PHE A 62 6.83 1.29 19.51
N LYS A 63 7.90 2.05 19.79
CA LYS A 63 7.85 3.18 20.72
C LYS A 63 6.97 4.34 20.22
N ARG A 64 6.84 4.52 18.90
CA ARG A 64 6.01 5.57 18.28
C ARG A 64 4.51 5.26 18.32
N PHE A 65 4.09 4.05 18.71
CA PHE A 65 2.68 3.74 18.95
C PHE A 65 2.19 4.31 20.29
N PHE A 66 3.08 4.63 21.24
CA PHE A 66 2.69 5.26 22.51
C PHE A 66 2.54 6.78 22.34
N LYS A 67 1.50 7.20 21.61
CA LYS A 67 1.15 8.60 21.34
C LYS A 67 -0.19 8.99 21.98
N THR A 68 -0.52 10.27 21.92
CA THR A 68 -1.76 10.83 22.47
C THR A 68 -2.99 10.30 21.74
N LEU A 69 -4.16 10.33 22.41
CA LEU A 69 -5.42 9.92 21.80
C LEU A 69 -5.79 10.77 20.56
N ASP A 70 -5.42 12.05 20.56
CA ASP A 70 -5.60 12.96 19.41
C ASP A 70 -4.88 12.47 18.14
N PHE A 71 -3.68 11.87 18.28
CA PHE A 71 -2.98 11.27 17.15
C PHE A 71 -3.80 10.14 16.50
N TYR A 72 -4.40 9.27 17.32
CA TYR A 72 -5.22 8.17 16.85
C TYR A 72 -6.54 8.64 16.22
N LEU A 73 -7.13 9.73 16.73
CA LEU A 73 -8.30 10.34 16.09
C LEU A 73 -7.96 10.92 14.71
N LYS A 74 -6.80 11.55 14.55
CA LYS A 74 -6.32 12.01 13.23
C LYS A 74 -6.05 10.84 12.28
N LEU A 75 -5.46 9.76 12.78
CA LEU A 75 -5.24 8.54 12.00
C LEU A 75 -6.57 7.92 11.54
N LEU A 76 -7.56 7.85 12.43
CA LEU A 76 -8.91 7.42 12.09
C LEU A 76 -9.50 8.28 10.96
N VAL A 77 -9.39 9.61 11.08
CA VAL A 77 -9.90 10.55 10.06
C VAL A 77 -9.20 10.39 8.72
N ALA A 78 -7.90 10.10 8.70
CA ALA A 78 -7.18 9.76 7.47
C ALA A 78 -7.63 8.41 6.89
N PHE A 79 -7.95 7.42 7.74
CA PHE A 79 -8.40 6.10 7.29
C PHE A 79 -9.82 6.10 6.69
N LEU A 80 -10.72 6.96 7.18
CA LEU A 80 -12.15 6.92 6.82
C LEU A 80 -12.45 7.00 5.31
N PRO A 81 -11.88 7.93 4.52
CA PRO A 81 -12.16 7.98 3.08
C PRO A 81 -11.76 6.69 2.35
N ALA A 82 -10.57 6.17 2.62
CA ALA A 82 -10.08 4.93 2.00
C ALA A 82 -10.93 3.72 2.41
N ALA A 83 -11.33 3.62 3.68
CA ALA A 83 -12.25 2.58 4.13
C ALA A 83 -13.62 2.68 3.46
N PHE A 84 -14.17 3.89 3.35
CA PHE A 84 -15.46 4.13 2.72
C PHE A 84 -15.45 3.76 1.24
N PHE A 85 -14.52 4.30 0.46
CA PHE A 85 -14.43 4.05 -0.98
C PHE A 85 -13.95 2.64 -1.30
N GLY A 86 -13.04 2.08 -0.50
CA GLY A 86 -12.59 0.70 -0.63
C GLY A 86 -13.72 -0.31 -0.43
N LEU A 87 -14.62 -0.07 0.54
CA LEU A 87 -15.81 -0.92 0.72
C LEU A 87 -16.88 -0.67 -0.36
N LEU A 88 -17.03 0.57 -0.82
CA LEU A 88 -18.01 0.92 -1.86
C LEU A 88 -17.65 0.34 -3.24
N PHE A 89 -16.35 0.26 -3.56
CA PHE A 89 -15.84 -0.14 -4.86
C PHE A 89 -15.02 -1.44 -4.85
N SER A 90 -15.14 -2.26 -3.79
CA SER A 90 -14.31 -3.46 -3.60
C SER A 90 -14.31 -4.39 -4.81
N HIS A 91 -15.48 -4.71 -5.35
CA HIS A 91 -15.61 -5.59 -6.52
C HIS A 91 -14.92 -5.04 -7.77
N GLN A 92 -15.06 -3.73 -8.04
CA GLN A 92 -14.43 -3.09 -9.19
C GLN A 92 -12.91 -3.05 -9.04
N ILE A 93 -12.43 -2.81 -7.82
CA ILE A 93 -10.99 -2.82 -7.51
C ILE A 93 -10.41 -4.21 -7.74
N ASP A 94 -11.08 -5.26 -7.23
CA ASP A 94 -10.65 -6.65 -7.40
C ASP A 94 -10.56 -7.03 -8.88
N ASP A 95 -11.59 -6.72 -9.68
CA ASP A 95 -11.60 -6.99 -11.12
C ASP A 95 -10.43 -6.31 -11.87
N LEU A 96 -10.08 -5.08 -11.49
CA LEU A 96 -8.96 -4.34 -12.07
C LEU A 96 -7.61 -4.94 -11.66
N LEU A 97 -7.48 -5.39 -10.41
CA LEU A 97 -6.27 -6.03 -9.88
C LEU A 97 -6.05 -7.43 -10.45
N GLU A 98 -7.10 -8.15 -10.87
CA GLU A 98 -6.93 -9.45 -11.52
C GLU A 98 -6.30 -9.36 -12.92
N SER A 99 -6.25 -8.17 -13.53
CA SER A 99 -5.68 -7.96 -14.87
C SER A 99 -4.22 -7.49 -14.80
N PRO A 100 -3.23 -8.34 -15.17
CA PRO A 100 -1.82 -7.94 -15.15
C PRO A 100 -1.51 -6.75 -16.08
N LEU A 101 -2.28 -6.61 -17.17
CA LEU A 101 -2.15 -5.47 -18.07
C LEU A 101 -2.59 -4.17 -17.41
N THR A 102 -3.73 -4.16 -16.72
CA THR A 102 -4.25 -2.99 -16.01
C THR A 102 -3.26 -2.56 -14.93
N VAL A 103 -2.78 -3.51 -14.14
CA VAL A 103 -1.76 -3.29 -13.11
C VAL A 103 -0.47 -2.73 -13.73
N GLY A 104 0.00 -3.29 -14.84
CA GLY A 104 1.19 -2.81 -15.54
C GLY A 104 1.05 -1.37 -16.04
N ILE A 105 -0.12 -1.00 -16.58
CA ILE A 105 -0.41 0.38 -17.00
C ILE A 105 -0.40 1.33 -15.79
N MET A 106 -1.04 0.93 -14.69
CA MET A 106 -1.09 1.75 -13.47
C MET A 106 0.29 1.94 -12.83
N LEU A 107 1.14 0.90 -12.83
CA LEU A 107 2.54 1.02 -12.38
C LEU A 107 3.32 2.02 -13.24
N PHE A 108 3.15 1.96 -14.56
CA PHE A 108 3.82 2.88 -15.48
C PHE A 108 3.35 4.33 -15.27
N VAL A 109 2.04 4.55 -15.21
CA VAL A 109 1.46 5.88 -14.95
C VAL A 109 1.86 6.41 -13.58
N GLY A 110 1.80 5.58 -12.53
CA GLY A 110 2.25 5.91 -11.19
C GLY A 110 3.73 6.29 -11.16
N GLY A 111 4.59 5.55 -11.87
CA GLY A 111 6.00 5.88 -12.02
C GLY A 111 6.23 7.24 -12.67
N ILE A 112 5.47 7.57 -13.73
CA ILE A 112 5.53 8.91 -14.35
C ILE A 112 5.12 9.99 -13.35
N ILE A 113 4.03 9.78 -12.60
CA ILE A 113 3.56 10.74 -11.59
C ILE A 113 4.64 11.00 -10.53
N LEU A 114 5.31 9.96 -10.05
CA LEU A 114 6.38 10.07 -9.05
C LEU A 114 7.58 10.88 -9.54
N LEU A 115 7.89 10.91 -10.84
CA LEU A 115 8.95 11.78 -11.39
C LEU A 115 8.68 13.28 -11.19
N PHE A 116 7.41 13.67 -11.02
CA PHE A 116 7.01 15.07 -10.89
C PHE A 116 6.53 15.42 -9.48
N VAL A 117 6.26 14.44 -8.62
CA VAL A 117 5.68 14.65 -7.29
C VAL A 117 6.54 15.58 -6.43
N ASP A 118 7.86 15.42 -6.47
CA ASP A 118 8.80 16.27 -5.72
C ASP A 118 8.71 17.75 -6.11
N LYS A 119 8.39 18.05 -7.37
CA LYS A 119 8.22 19.43 -7.84
C LYS A 119 6.92 20.05 -7.34
N TRP A 120 5.88 19.24 -7.17
CA TRP A 120 4.57 19.70 -6.69
C TRP A 120 4.57 19.95 -5.18
N PHE A 121 5.37 19.21 -4.42
CA PHE A 121 5.42 19.30 -2.95
C PHE A 121 6.72 19.94 -2.41
N ASN A 122 7.36 20.80 -3.20
CA ASN A 122 8.66 21.42 -2.86
C ASN A 122 8.62 22.50 -1.75
N LYS A 123 7.45 22.81 -1.18
CA LYS A 123 7.27 23.79 -0.10
C LYS A 123 6.45 23.19 1.05
N PRO A 124 7.05 22.31 1.88
CA PRO A 124 6.34 21.67 2.98
C PRO A 124 5.94 22.70 4.04
N VAL A 125 4.65 22.71 4.39
CA VAL A 125 4.07 23.60 5.43
C VAL A 125 4.14 22.95 6.82
N VAL A 126 4.19 21.61 6.86
CA VAL A 126 4.22 20.81 8.10
C VAL A 126 5.56 20.08 8.19
N HIS A 127 6.35 20.40 9.20
CA HIS A 127 7.69 19.82 9.41
C HIS A 127 7.73 18.73 10.49
N LYS A 128 6.66 18.58 11.27
CA LYS A 128 6.54 17.58 12.34
C LYS A 128 5.17 16.93 12.29
N GLU A 129 5.12 15.63 12.56
CA GLU A 129 3.89 14.83 12.64
C GLU A 129 2.85 15.43 13.61
N GLU A 130 3.30 16.04 14.71
CA GLU A 130 2.47 16.66 15.74
C GLU A 130 1.66 17.87 15.21
N ASN A 131 2.17 18.53 14.17
CA ASN A 131 1.56 19.72 13.59
C ASN A 131 0.51 19.38 12.51
N VAL A 132 0.26 18.10 12.23
CA VAL A 132 -0.80 17.67 11.32
C VAL A 132 -2.15 17.98 11.97
N ASN A 133 -2.97 18.79 11.30
CA ASN A 133 -4.34 19.05 11.71
C ASN A 133 -5.32 18.06 11.04
N TYR A 134 -6.58 18.05 11.51
CA TYR A 134 -7.62 17.16 11.00
C TYR A 134 -7.93 17.35 9.51
N LEU A 135 -7.86 18.57 8.99
CA LEU A 135 -8.08 18.85 7.58
C LEU A 135 -6.98 18.22 6.70
N THR A 136 -5.73 18.32 7.13
CA THR A 136 -4.60 17.67 6.46
C THR A 136 -4.70 16.16 6.55
N ALA A 137 -5.10 15.61 7.71
CA ALA A 137 -5.35 14.17 7.87
C ALA A 137 -6.44 13.68 6.89
N LEU A 138 -7.55 14.41 6.77
CA LEU A 138 -8.61 14.08 5.82
C LEU A 138 -8.14 14.16 4.36
N LYS A 139 -7.34 15.18 4.00
CA LYS A 139 -6.72 15.27 2.67
C LYS A 139 -5.86 14.05 2.37
N ILE A 140 -5.01 13.64 3.32
CA ILE A 140 -4.20 12.42 3.19
C ILE A 140 -5.11 11.22 2.92
N GLY A 141 -6.22 11.10 3.65
CA GLY A 141 -7.18 10.02 3.43
C GLY A 141 -7.78 9.98 2.02
N PHE A 142 -8.08 11.14 1.43
CA PHE A 142 -8.51 11.19 0.02
C PHE A 142 -7.39 10.79 -0.95
N PHE A 143 -6.13 11.14 -0.66
CA PHE A 143 -4.99 10.66 -1.46
C PHE A 143 -4.77 9.14 -1.31
N GLN A 144 -5.13 8.53 -0.16
CA GLN A 144 -5.10 7.07 0.01
C GLN A 144 -6.19 6.33 -0.80
N CYS A 145 -7.11 7.04 -1.44
CA CYS A 145 -8.11 6.43 -2.33
C CYS A 145 -7.59 6.22 -3.77
N ILE A 146 -6.38 6.71 -4.06
CA ILE A 146 -5.66 6.55 -5.34
C ILE A 146 -4.84 5.27 -5.26
#